data_AF-A0A1S2KU44-F1
#
_entry.id   AF-A0A1S2KU44-F1
#
_cell.length_a   1.000
_cell.length_b   1.000
_cell.length_c   1.000
_cell.angle_alpha   90.00
_cell.angle_beta   90.00
_cell.angle_gamma   90.00
#
_symmetry.space_group_name_H-M   'P 1'
#
loop_
_entity.id
_entity.type
_entity.pdbx_description
1 polymer ?
#
loop_
_entity_poly.entity_id
_entity_poly.type
_entity_poly.pdbx_seq_one_letter_code
_entity_poly.pdbx_strand_id
1 'polypeptide(L)' 'MSEELKPLYDKKVKCPICSTDFTTKKLRSRFVRVERIDSDFFTHYKDKELNPIFYEVSVCPKCGYGFADTFSTGTHS' A
#
# COMPACT_ATOMS: atom_id res chain seq x y z
N MET A 1 28.49 3.83 7.71
CA MET A 1 27.59 4.56 6.79
C MET A 1 26.23 3.90 6.88
N SER A 2 25.25 4.55 7.50
CA SER A 2 23.87 4.08 7.52
C SER A 2 23.24 4.41 6.17
N GLU A 3 22.84 3.39 5.42
CA GLU A 3 22.10 3.59 4.16
C GLU A 3 20.79 4.33 4.44
N GLU A 4 20.58 5.44 3.74
CA GLU A 4 19.35 6.21 3.83
C GLU A 4 18.19 5.39 3.25
N LEU A 5 17.22 5.06 4.10
CA LEU A 5 16.10 4.27 3.64
C LEU A 5 15.12 5.12 2.85
N LYS A 6 14.69 4.61 1.69
CA LYS A 6 13.70 5.28 0.85
C LYS A 6 12.26 5.06 1.36
N PRO A 7 11.33 6.02 1.17
CA PRO A 7 9.94 5.89 1.58
C PRO A 7 9.20 4.74 0.87
N LEU A 8 9.43 4.59 -0.42
CA LEU A 8 8.83 3.54 -1.24
C LEU A 8 9.75 2.31 -1.31
N TYR A 9 9.14 1.13 -1.36
CA TYR A 9 9.84 -0.13 -1.56
C TYR A 9 9.05 -1.06 -2.48
N ASP A 10 9.77 -1.99 -3.11
CA ASP A 10 9.16 -3.03 -3.92
C ASP A 10 8.67 -4.19 -3.05
N LYS A 11 7.41 -4.57 -3.24
CA LYS A 11 6.79 -5.74 -2.63
C LYS A 11 6.45 -6.75 -3.72
N LYS A 12 6.97 -7.97 -3.59
CA LYS A 12 6.50 -9.11 -4.40
C LYS A 12 5.17 -9.60 -3.84
N VAL A 13 4.20 -9.79 -4.72
CA VAL A 13 2.86 -10.25 -4.37
C VAL A 13 2.40 -11.29 -5.39
N LYS A 14 1.55 -12.21 -4.94
CA LYS A 14 0.88 -13.18 -5.81
C LYS A 14 -0.59 -12.79 -5.91
N CYS A 15 -1.12 -12.69 -7.12
CA CYS A 15 -2.53 -12.41 -7.33
C CYS A 15 -3.39 -13.55 -6.74
N PRO A 16 -4.38 -13.25 -5.87
CA PRO A 16 -5.22 -14.29 -5.27
C PRO A 16 -6.22 -14.92 -6.26
N ILE A 17 -6.42 -14.30 -7.42
CA ILE A 17 -7.39 -14.77 -8.43
C ILE A 17 -6.73 -15.59 -9.53
N CYS A 18 -5.65 -15.09 -10.12
CA CYS A 18 -5.00 -15.74 -11.28
C CYS A 18 -3.59 -16.27 -10.96
N SER A 19 -3.19 -16.25 -9.69
CA SER A 19 -1.91 -16.78 -9.17
C SER A 19 -0.64 -16.18 -9.78
N THR A 20 -0.77 -15.09 -10.53
CA THR A 20 0.36 -14.41 -11.19
C THR A 20 1.19 -13.67 -10.16
N ASP A 21 2.50 -13.89 -10.19
CA ASP A 21 3.47 -13.15 -9.39
C ASP A 21 3.80 -11.82 -10.05
N PHE A 22 3.78 -10.74 -9.25
CA PHE A 22 4.13 -9.41 -9.73
C PHE A 22 4.73 -8.57 -8.60
N THR A 23 5.36 -7.46 -8.97
CA THR A 23 5.95 -6.51 -8.04
C THR A 23 5.12 -5.24 -8.03
N THR A 24 4.82 -4.72 -6.84
CA THR A 24 4.13 -3.44 -6.65
C THR A 24 4.93 -2.54 -5.70
N LYS A 25 4.72 -1.22 -5.80
CA LYS A 25 5.30 -0.26 -4.86
C LYS A 25 4.45 -0.16 -3.60
N LYS A 26 5.10 -0.16 -2.45
CA LYS A 26 4.47 0.08 -1.15
C LYS A 26 5.17 1.22 -0.42
N LEU A 27 4.38 1.97 0.35
CA LEU A 27 4.88 3.04 1.19
C LEU A 27 5.20 2.50 2.59
N ARG A 28 6.38 2.83 3.11
CA ARG A 28 6.76 2.48 4.48
C ARG A 28 6.04 3.39 5.47
N SER A 29 5.32 2.79 6.41
CA SER A 29 4.49 3.49 7.40
C SER A 29 5.22 4.60 8.15
N ARG A 30 6.50 4.42 8.50
CA ARG A 30 7.28 5.45 9.22
C ARG A 30 7.50 6.77 8.45
N PHE A 31 7.28 6.77 7.15
CA PHE A 31 7.35 7.97 6.32
C PHE A 31 5.97 8.62 6.14
N VAL A 32 4.89 7.96 6.58
CA VAL A 32 3.55 8.54 6.58
C VAL A 32 3.47 9.56 7.72
N ARG A 33 3.19 10.81 7.38
CA ARG A 33 3.07 11.92 8.32
C ARG A 33 1.72 12.60 8.13
N VAL A 34 0.87 12.54 9.14
CA VAL A 34 -0.43 13.22 9.14
C VAL A 34 -0.21 14.69 9.48
N GLU A 35 -0.79 15.58 8.68
CA GLU A 35 -0.83 17.03 8.92
C GLU A 35 -2.07 17.40 9.74
N ARG A 36 -3.24 16.93 9.32
CA ARG A 36 -4.52 17.14 10.03
C ARG A 36 -5.54 16.09 9.62
N ILE A 37 -6.60 15.98 10.40
CA ILE A 37 -7.77 15.17 10.11
C ILE A 37 -8.97 16.11 10.15
N ASP A 38 -9.76 16.13 9.09
CA ASP A 38 -10.97 16.94 8.99
C ASP A 38 -12.12 16.30 9.79
N SER A 39 -13.21 17.04 10.02
CA SER A 39 -14.35 16.55 10.82
C SER A 39 -15.11 15.39 10.17
N ASP A 40 -14.94 15.16 8.87
CA ASP A 40 -15.44 14.02 8.11
C ASP A 40 -14.47 12.82 8.11
N PHE A 41 -13.42 12.89 8.93
CA PHE A 41 -12.33 11.92 9.04
C PHE A 41 -11.39 11.87 7.83
N PHE A 42 -11.48 12.80 6.89
CA PHE A 42 -10.50 12.89 5.80
C PHE A 42 -9.12 13.28 6.34
N THR A 43 -8.10 12.45 6.03
CA THR A 43 -6.74 12.65 6.53
C THR A 43 -5.90 13.41 5.50
N HIS A 44 -5.40 14.58 5.89
CA HIS A 44 -4.39 15.31 5.12
C HIS A 44 -3.00 14.84 5.53
N TYR A 45 -2.20 14.41 4.56
CA TYR A 45 -0.81 14.00 4.77
C TYR A 45 0.14 15.16 4.44
N LYS A 46 1.18 15.32 5.26
CA LYS A 46 2.18 16.40 5.13
C LYS A 46 2.90 16.34 3.79
N ASP A 47 3.26 15.14 3.36
CA ASP A 47 3.97 14.87 2.11
C ASP A 47 2.98 14.26 1.11
N LYS A 48 2.50 15.06 0.13
CA LYS A 48 1.46 14.62 -0.83
C LYS A 48 1.85 13.37 -1.63
N GLU A 49 3.11 13.24 -2.01
CA GLU A 49 3.64 12.08 -2.74
C GLU A 49 3.73 10.82 -1.88
N LEU A 50 3.72 10.98 -0.56
CA LEU A 50 3.72 9.91 0.44
C LEU A 50 2.33 9.73 1.06
N ASN A 51 1.28 10.05 0.30
CA ASN A 51 -0.07 9.69 0.70
C ASN A 51 -0.23 8.16 0.58
N PRO A 52 -0.48 7.44 1.69
CA PRO A 52 -0.61 5.98 1.68
C PRO A 52 -1.75 5.47 0.80
N ILE A 53 -2.78 6.29 0.55
CA ILE A 53 -3.94 5.92 -0.29
C ILE A 53 -3.51 5.50 -1.70
N PHE A 54 -2.45 6.11 -2.25
CA PHE A 54 -1.94 5.78 -3.59
C PHE A 54 -1.25 4.41 -3.67
N TYR A 55 -0.85 3.83 -2.53
CA TYR A 55 -0.04 2.60 -2.48
C TYR A 55 -0.73 1.46 -1.73
N GLU A 56 -1.96 1.68 -1.23
CA GLU A 56 -2.70 0.70 -0.45
C GLU A 56 -3.15 -0.50 -1.30
N VAL A 57 -3.66 -0.22 -2.50
CA VAL A 57 -4.19 -1.23 -3.42
C VAL A 57 -3.11 -1.74 -4.37
N SER A 58 -3.02 -3.06 -4.49
CA SER A 58 -2.19 -3.74 -5.49
C SER A 58 -3.08 -4.22 -6.62
N VAL A 59 -2.77 -3.86 -7.87
CA VAL A 59 -3.54 -4.27 -9.06
C VAL A 59 -2.75 -5.30 -9.85
N CYS A 60 -3.35 -6.45 -10.13
CA CYS A 60 -2.72 -7.47 -10.94
C CYS A 60 -2.64 -7.03 -12.42
N PRO A 61 -1.45 -7.02 -13.04
CA PRO A 61 -1.29 -6.60 -14.43
C PRO A 61 -1.86 -7.61 -15.44
N LYS A 62 -2.12 -8.85 -15.02
CA LYS A 62 -2.66 -9.91 -15.90
C LYS A 62 -4.19 -9.91 -15.95
N CYS A 63 -4.87 -9.82 -14.81
CA CYS A 63 -6.33 -9.92 -14.74
C CYS A 63 -7.04 -8.64 -14.27
N GLY A 64 -6.31 -7.58 -13.90
CA GLY A 64 -6.88 -6.32 -13.42
C GLY A 64 -7.45 -6.36 -12.00
N TYR A 65 -7.38 -7.50 -11.31
CA TYR A 65 -7.91 -7.62 -9.94
C TYR A 65 -7.11 -6.76 -8.94
N GLY A 66 -7.80 -5.84 -8.26
CA GLY A 66 -7.27 -4.99 -7.21
C GLY A 66 -7.50 -5.58 -5.81
N PHE A 67 -6.47 -5.61 -4.97
CA PHE A 67 -6.58 -6.08 -3.59
C PHE A 67 -5.65 -5.33 -2.64
N ALA A 68 -6.07 -5.17 -1.39
CA ALA A 68 -5.29 -4.58 -0.31
C ALA A 68 -4.82 -5.66 0.67
N ASP A 69 -3.67 -5.43 1.30
CA ASP A 69 -3.08 -6.38 2.26
C ASP A 69 -3.79 -6.37 3.63
N THR A 70 -4.60 -5.35 3.89
CA THR A 70 -5.28 -5.08 5.17
C THR A 70 -6.43 -6.03 5.46
N PHE A 71 -6.95 -6.73 4.45
CA PHE A 71 -8.03 -7.70 4.60
C PHE A 71 -7.47 -9.12 4.57
N SER A 72 -7.15 -9.66 5.74
CA SER A 72 -6.99 -11.11 5.88
C SER A 72 -8.36 -11.75 5.67
N THR A 73 -8.53 -12.52 4.61
CA THR A 73 -9.67 -13.43 4.49
C THR A 73 -9.61 -14.36 5.70
N GLY A 74 -10.50 -14.14 6.68
CA GLY A 74 -10.70 -15.07 7.76
C GLY A 74 -11.03 -16.42 7.14
N THR A 75 -10.11 -17.37 7.23
CA THR A 75 -10.45 -18.78 7.16
C THR A 75 -11.42 -19.03 8.32
N HIS A 76 -12.72 -18.99 8.03
CA HIS A 76 -13.70 -19.70 8.83
C HIS A 76 -13.41 -21.18 8.60
N SER A 77 -12.52 -21.73 9.44
CA SER A 77 -12.50 -23.16 9.72
C SER A 77 -13.80 -23.57 10.38
#